data_AF-A0A105TKH8-F1
#
_entry.id   AF-A0A105TKH8-F1
#
_cell.length_a   1.000
_cell.length_b   1.000
_cell.length_c   1.000
_cell.angle_alpha   90.00
_cell.angle_beta   90.00
_cell.angle_gamma   90.00
#
_symmetry.space_group_name_H-M   'P 1'
#
loop_
_entity.id
_entity.type
_entity.pdbx_description
1 polymer ?
#
loop_
_entity_poly.entity_id
_entity_poly.type
_entity_poly.pdbx_seq_one_letter_code
_entity_poly.pdbx_strand_id
1 'polypeptide(L)'
;MQRITQVDNTLWALISRLQGAQLQTPSQGARFRIVAVDANGVVIQTGSEDSLLTLTRAAFQQTLDYLASNNHFGQAQAVNIRSNHAYENAGPLCQAARYRAEGKPGRTNITYILPILEQCQAVGIRSTTPNSTWLLP
;
A
#
# COMPACT_ATOMS: atom_id res chain seq x y z
N MET A 1 -19.40 3.06 9.62
CA MET A 1 -18.69 3.48 8.39
C MET A 1 -18.78 2.35 7.39
N GLN A 2 -18.66 2.65 6.10
CA GLN A 2 -18.64 1.64 5.05
C GLN A 2 -17.18 1.32 4.75
N ARG A 3 -16.83 0.03 4.73
CA ARG A 3 -15.46 -0.44 4.52
C ARG A 3 -14.99 -0.08 3.11
N ILE A 4 -13.78 0.44 3.01
CA ILE A 4 -13.13 0.71 1.73
C ILE A 4 -12.39 -0.55 1.30
N THR A 5 -13.05 -1.38 0.49
CA THR A 5 -12.46 -2.61 -0.07
C THR A 5 -12.22 -2.54 -1.57
N GLN A 6 -12.59 -1.43 -2.21
CA GLN A 6 -12.47 -1.22 -3.65
C GLN A 6 -11.84 0.14 -3.94
N VAL A 7 -11.06 0.20 -5.01
CA VAL A 7 -10.45 1.43 -5.53
C VAL A 7 -11.42 2.11 -6.49
N ASP A 8 -12.53 2.58 -5.93
CA ASP A 8 -13.54 3.36 -6.65
C ASP A 8 -13.09 4.82 -6.88
N ASN A 9 -13.95 5.62 -7.50
CA ASN A 9 -13.66 7.03 -7.77
C ASN A 9 -13.55 7.87 -6.49
N THR A 10 -14.19 7.45 -5.40
CA THR A 10 -14.14 8.15 -4.11
C THR A 10 -12.78 7.98 -3.46
N LEU A 11 -12.31 6.73 -3.33
CA LEU A 11 -10.98 6.44 -2.81
C LEU A 11 -9.92 7.07 -3.71
N TRP A 12 -10.05 6.96 -5.02
CA TRP A 12 -9.08 7.55 -5.94
C TRP A 12 -9.01 9.07 -5.82
N ALA A 13 -10.14 9.75 -5.63
CA ALA A 13 -10.16 11.20 -5.36
C ALA A 13 -9.46 11.57 -4.05
N LEU A 14 -9.57 10.74 -3.00
CA LEU A 14 -8.82 10.93 -1.75
C LEU A 14 -7.30 10.78 -1.98
N ILE A 15 -6.89 9.74 -2.72
CA ILE A 15 -5.49 9.52 -3.07
C ILE A 15 -4.94 10.70 -3.87
N SER A 16 -5.68 11.22 -4.85
CA SER A 16 -5.26 12.38 -5.65
C SER A 16 -5.00 13.63 -4.83
N ARG A 17 -5.75 13.83 -3.73
CA ARG A 17 -5.52 14.97 -2.80
C ARG A 17 -4.21 14.86 -2.02
N LEU A 18 -3.58 13.68 -1.98
CA LEU A 18 -2.29 13.48 -1.34
C LEU A 18 -1.11 13.88 -2.25
N GLN A 19 -1.35 14.31 -3.49
CA GLN A 19 -0.29 14.79 -4.36
C GLN A 19 0.51 15.91 -3.70
N GLY A 20 1.84 15.79 -3.71
CA GLY A 20 2.77 16.69 -3.05
C GLY A 20 3.09 16.34 -1.59
N ALA A 21 2.28 15.48 -0.94
CA ALA A 21 2.49 15.08 0.45
C ALA A 21 3.74 14.21 0.63
N GLN A 22 4.36 14.32 1.81
CA GLN A 22 5.45 13.45 2.25
C GLN A 22 4.92 12.49 3.31
N LEU A 23 5.09 11.19 3.08
CA LEU A 23 4.65 10.12 3.96
C LEU A 23 5.83 9.29 4.47
N GLN A 24 5.59 8.52 5.53
CA GLN A 24 6.56 7.60 6.12
C GLN A 24 6.17 6.15 5.85
N THR A 25 7.18 5.31 5.65
CA THR A 25 7.00 3.86 5.52
C THR A 25 6.50 3.25 6.84
N PRO A 26 5.82 2.08 6.82
CA PRO A 26 5.29 1.46 8.04
C PRO A 26 6.31 1.16 9.14
N SER A 27 7.59 0.99 8.80
CA SER A 27 8.68 0.82 9.78
C SER A 27 9.22 2.15 10.34
N GLN A 28 8.69 3.29 9.87
CA GLN A 28 9.11 4.66 10.21
C GLN A 28 10.57 5.02 9.85
N GLY A 29 11.33 4.09 9.27
CA GLY A 29 12.75 4.27 8.93
C GLY A 29 13.02 5.01 7.62
N ALA A 30 12.01 5.28 6.81
CA ALA A 30 12.16 5.97 5.53
C ALA A 30 10.94 6.83 5.17
N ARG A 31 11.18 7.91 4.42
CA ARG A 31 10.17 8.82 3.87
C ARG A 31 10.10 8.71 2.35
N PHE A 32 8.94 9.07 1.80
CA PHE A 32 8.73 9.19 0.37
C PHE A 32 7.75 10.34 0.08
N ARG A 33 7.83 10.92 -1.12
CA ARG A 33 6.94 12.00 -1.56
C ARG A 33 6.05 11.50 -2.67
N ILE A 34 4.77 11.88 -2.64
CA ILE A 34 3.86 11.65 -3.77
C ILE A 34 4.08 12.78 -4.78
N VAL A 35 4.60 12.44 -5.95
CA VAL A 35 4.97 13.41 -6.99
C VAL A 35 3.78 13.70 -7.90
N ALA A 36 3.10 12.65 -8.36
CA ALA A 36 1.95 12.76 -9.26
C ALA A 36 0.94 11.65 -8.97
N VAL A 37 -0.33 11.95 -9.20
CA VAL A 37 -1.42 10.96 -9.21
C VAL A 37 -2.19 11.13 -10.52
N ASP A 38 -2.32 10.05 -11.29
CA ASP A 38 -3.11 10.01 -12.52
C ASP A 38 -4.19 8.91 -12.44
N ALA A 39 -4.88 8.63 -13.55
CA ALA A 39 -5.94 7.62 -13.57
C ALA A 39 -5.42 6.17 -13.34
N ASN A 40 -4.15 5.92 -13.64
CA ASN A 40 -3.52 4.61 -13.72
C ASN A 40 -2.63 4.30 -12.52
N GLY A 41 -2.13 5.32 -11.80
CA GLY A 41 -1.29 5.11 -10.65
C GLY A 41 -0.84 6.37 -9.90
N VAL A 42 -0.01 6.12 -8.90
CA VAL A 42 0.64 7.12 -8.07
C VAL A 42 2.14 7.04 -8.30
N VAL A 43 2.76 8.13 -8.73
CA VAL A 43 4.21 8.25 -8.83
C VAL A 43 4.75 8.80 -7.52
N ILE A 44 5.68 8.06 -6.92
CA ILE A 44 6.37 8.49 -5.71
C ILE A 44 7.86 8.69 -5.97
N GLN A 45 8.46 9.58 -5.19
CA GLN A 45 9.91 9.75 -5.07
C GLN A 45 10.36 9.14 -3.76
N THR A 46 11.31 8.22 -3.84
CA THR A 46 11.91 7.54 -2.68
C THR A 46 13.22 8.20 -2.29
N GLY A 47 13.58 8.18 -1.00
CA GLY A 47 14.78 8.85 -0.47
C GLY A 47 16.12 8.31 -0.96
N SER A 48 16.15 7.19 -1.70
CA SER A 48 17.36 6.72 -2.39
C SER A 48 17.44 7.37 -3.77
N GLU A 49 18.31 8.37 -3.93
CA GLU A 49 18.73 8.93 -5.23
C GLU A 49 17.60 9.46 -6.12
N ASP A 50 16.57 10.10 -5.55
CA ASP A 50 15.42 10.60 -6.31
C ASP A 50 14.72 9.51 -7.16
N SER A 51 14.87 8.25 -6.78
CA SER A 51 14.32 7.12 -7.51
C SER A 51 12.80 7.20 -7.52
N LEU A 52 12.24 7.33 -8.72
CA LEU A 52 10.81 7.31 -8.95
C LEU A 52 10.29 5.85 -8.96
N LEU A 53 9.13 5.66 -8.36
CA LEU A 53 8.39 4.40 -8.38
C LEU A 53 6.92 4.67 -8.70
N THR A 54 6.39 3.96 -9.69
CA THR A 54 4.96 3.99 -10.01
C THR A 54 4.22 2.89 -9.26
N LEU A 55 3.28 3.29 -8.41
CA LEU A 55 2.33 2.44 -7.72
C LEU A 55 1.04 2.38 -8.56
N THR A 56 0.85 1.29 -9.30
CA THR A 56 -0.33 1.13 -10.16
C THR A 56 -1.62 1.06 -9.35
N ARG A 57 -2.72 1.58 -9.89
CA ARG A 57 -4.07 1.45 -9.32
C ARG A 57 -4.45 -0.01 -9.02
N ALA A 58 -4.04 -0.94 -9.88
CA ALA A 58 -4.22 -2.37 -9.67
C ALA A 58 -3.55 -2.89 -8.39
N ALA A 59 -2.35 -2.41 -8.05
CA ALA A 59 -1.66 -2.81 -6.82
C ALA A 59 -2.39 -2.34 -5.55
N PHE A 60 -3.05 -1.17 -5.59
CA PHE A 60 -3.94 -0.75 -4.51
C PHE A 60 -5.14 -1.70 -4.38
N GLN A 61 -5.77 -2.05 -5.50
CA GLN A 61 -6.90 -2.99 -5.51
C GLN A 61 -6.51 -4.37 -4.98
N GLN A 62 -5.40 -4.93 -5.46
CA GLN A 62 -4.87 -6.22 -4.99
C GLN A 62 -4.56 -6.22 -3.49
N THR A 63 -4.11 -5.09 -2.95
CA THR A 63 -3.89 -4.92 -1.51
C THR A 63 -5.20 -5.01 -0.74
N LEU A 64 -6.23 -4.29 -1.17
CA LEU A 64 -7.55 -4.31 -0.53
C LEU A 64 -8.24 -5.67 -0.68
N ASP A 65 -8.17 -6.28 -1.86
CA ASP A 65 -8.70 -7.62 -2.14
C ASP A 65 -8.07 -8.67 -1.24
N TYR A 66 -6.73 -8.67 -1.11
CA TYR A 66 -6.05 -9.61 -0.22
C TYR A 66 -6.56 -9.45 1.23
N LEU A 67 -6.64 -8.22 1.75
CA LEU A 67 -7.09 -7.99 3.11
C LEU A 67 -8.55 -8.42 3.32
N ALA A 68 -9.42 -8.14 2.34
CA ALA A 68 -10.84 -8.48 2.41
C ALA A 68 -11.07 -10.00 2.29
N SER A 69 -10.47 -10.66 1.30
CA SER A 69 -10.62 -12.10 1.07
C SER A 69 -10.03 -12.96 2.19
N ASN A 70 -9.06 -12.44 2.94
CA ASN A 70 -8.46 -13.12 4.09
C ASN A 70 -9.02 -12.67 5.45
N ASN A 71 -10.12 -11.90 5.46
CA ASN A 71 -10.80 -11.45 6.68
C ASN A 71 -9.95 -10.60 7.64
N HIS A 72 -8.99 -9.82 7.12
CA HIS A 72 -8.14 -8.93 7.91
C HIS A 72 -8.88 -7.65 8.32
N PHE A 73 -10.01 -7.78 9.01
CA PHE A 73 -10.88 -6.69 9.46
C PHE A 73 -10.61 -6.33 10.92
N GLY A 74 -10.23 -5.07 11.15
CA GLY A 74 -9.93 -4.58 12.48
C GLY A 74 -8.60 -5.08 13.05
N GLN A 75 -8.14 -4.41 14.11
CA GLN A 75 -6.79 -4.63 14.66
C GLN A 75 -6.55 -6.05 15.17
N ALA A 76 -7.60 -6.74 15.64
CA ALA A 76 -7.52 -8.12 16.11
C ALA A 76 -7.18 -9.12 14.99
N GLN A 77 -7.47 -8.77 13.73
CA GLN A 77 -7.21 -9.59 12.54
C GLN A 77 -6.06 -9.03 11.70
N ALA A 78 -5.15 -8.26 12.31
CA ALA A 78 -4.03 -7.66 11.62
C ALA A 78 -3.08 -8.70 11.02
N VAL A 79 -2.61 -8.42 9.79
CA VAL A 79 -1.61 -9.24 9.10
C VAL A 79 -0.25 -8.56 9.16
N ASN A 80 0.82 -9.33 9.36
CA ASN A 80 2.18 -8.81 9.30
C ASN A 80 2.51 -8.40 7.85
N ILE A 81 3.02 -7.18 7.67
CA ILE A 81 3.31 -6.63 6.34
C ILE A 81 4.44 -7.42 5.66
N ARG A 82 5.46 -7.81 6.44
CA ARG A 82 6.64 -8.62 6.00
C ARG A 82 7.12 -8.26 4.59
N SER A 83 7.34 -6.96 4.34
CA SER A 83 7.86 -6.51 3.04
C SER A 83 9.32 -6.92 2.88
N ASN A 84 9.65 -7.52 1.74
CA ASN A 84 11.03 -7.96 1.42
C ASN A 84 11.35 -7.71 -0.06
N HIS A 85 12.55 -7.25 -0.40
CA HIS A 85 12.93 -7.05 -1.80
C HIS A 85 12.93 -8.35 -2.62
N ALA A 86 13.38 -9.45 -2.03
CA ALA A 86 13.28 -10.79 -2.61
C ALA A 86 11.84 -11.30 -2.49
N TYR A 87 11.25 -11.71 -3.62
CA TYR A 87 9.84 -12.09 -3.70
C TYR A 87 9.52 -13.34 -2.87
N GLU A 88 10.43 -14.32 -2.91
CA GLU A 88 10.38 -15.58 -2.17
C GLU A 88 10.40 -15.39 -0.65
N ASN A 89 10.95 -14.26 -0.18
CA ASN A 89 11.02 -13.91 1.24
C ASN A 89 9.94 -12.92 1.68
N ALA A 90 9.10 -12.45 0.75
CA ALA A 90 8.03 -11.49 1.02
C ALA A 90 6.81 -12.18 1.64
N GLY A 91 6.14 -11.50 2.57
CA GLY A 91 4.88 -12.01 3.13
C GLY A 91 3.74 -12.03 2.09
N PRO A 92 2.66 -12.79 2.36
CA PRO A 92 1.57 -12.97 1.39
C PRO A 92 0.91 -11.65 0.91
N LEU A 93 0.68 -10.70 1.82
CA LEU A 93 0.18 -9.36 1.47
C LEU A 93 1.11 -8.64 0.49
N CYS A 94 2.42 -8.75 0.74
CA CYS A 94 3.43 -8.11 -0.07
C CYS A 94 3.56 -8.75 -1.46
N GLN A 95 3.37 -10.07 -1.54
CA GLN A 95 3.32 -10.81 -2.81
C GLN A 95 2.07 -10.45 -3.61
N ALA A 96 0.90 -10.38 -2.96
CA ALA A 96 -0.38 -10.04 -3.59
C ALA A 96 -0.33 -8.66 -4.25
N ALA A 97 0.19 -7.64 -3.56
CA ALA A 97 0.31 -6.28 -4.09
C ALA A 97 1.28 -6.15 -5.27
N ARG A 98 2.18 -7.11 -5.49
CA ARG A 98 3.18 -7.11 -6.57
C ARG A 98 2.73 -7.88 -7.80
N TYR A 99 1.56 -8.51 -7.75
CA TYR A 99 1.15 -9.43 -8.80
C TYR A 99 0.95 -8.68 -10.12
N ARG A 100 1.68 -9.08 -11.15
CA ARG A 100 1.52 -8.57 -12.53
C ARG A 100 0.96 -9.70 -13.39
N ALA A 101 0.07 -9.35 -14.32
CA ALA A 101 -0.53 -10.29 -15.26
C ALA A 101 0.51 -11.04 -16.12
N GLU A 102 1.70 -10.46 -16.31
CA GLU A 102 2.82 -11.00 -17.08
C GLU A 102 3.59 -12.13 -16.36
N GLY A 103 3.15 -12.55 -15.17
CA GLY A 103 3.75 -13.66 -14.40
C GLY A 103 5.08 -13.33 -13.70
N LYS A 104 5.61 -12.10 -13.85
CA LYS A 104 6.80 -11.63 -13.13
C LYS A 104 6.43 -10.76 -11.93
N PRO A 105 7.00 -10.99 -10.74
CA PRO A 105 6.72 -10.15 -9.58
C PRO A 105 7.25 -8.73 -9.79
N GLY A 106 6.43 -7.73 -9.46
CA GLY A 106 6.85 -6.34 -9.46
C GLY A 106 7.82 -5.97 -8.32
N ARG A 107 8.31 -4.73 -8.33
CA ARG A 107 9.10 -4.16 -7.22
C ARG A 107 8.28 -4.09 -5.93
N THR A 108 8.96 -4.10 -4.78
CA THR A 108 8.35 -3.83 -3.47
C THR A 108 7.57 -2.52 -3.47
N ASN A 109 6.25 -2.61 -3.34
CA ASN A 109 5.34 -1.46 -3.38
C ASN A 109 4.46 -1.33 -2.13
N ILE A 110 4.20 -2.42 -1.40
CA ILE A 110 3.31 -2.43 -0.22
C ILE A 110 3.76 -1.44 0.87
N THR A 111 5.08 -1.26 1.04
CA THR A 111 5.69 -0.32 1.98
C THR A 111 5.29 1.14 1.72
N TYR A 112 4.81 1.45 0.51
CA TYR A 112 4.36 2.78 0.12
C TYR A 112 2.84 2.85 -0.08
N ILE A 113 2.21 1.76 -0.52
CA ILE A 113 0.75 1.67 -0.68
C ILE A 113 0.04 1.82 0.67
N LEU A 114 0.53 1.14 1.72
CA LEU A 114 -0.15 1.13 3.01
C LEU A 114 -0.26 2.52 3.65
N PRO A 115 0.81 3.33 3.75
CA PRO A 115 0.69 4.69 4.29
C PRO A 115 -0.27 5.58 3.48
N ILE A 116 -0.34 5.41 2.15
CA ILE A 116 -1.30 6.14 1.31
C ILE A 116 -2.74 5.73 1.68
N LEU A 117 -3.00 4.42 1.77
CA LEU A 117 -4.32 3.89 2.16
C LEU A 117 -4.71 4.27 3.60
N GLU A 118 -3.73 4.39 4.50
CA GLU A 118 -3.94 4.84 5.88
C GLU A 118 -4.39 6.31 5.91
N GLN A 119 -3.78 7.20 5.12
CA GLN A 119 -4.23 8.60 4.99
C GLN A 119 -5.65 8.70 4.43
N CYS A 120 -6.08 7.73 3.63
CA CYS A 120 -7.45 7.64 3.12
C CYS A 120 -8.42 6.92 4.07
N GLN A 121 -7.98 6.55 5.29
CA GLN A 121 -8.77 5.79 6.27
C GLN A 121 -9.28 4.43 5.75
N ALA A 122 -8.59 3.82 4.78
CA ALA A 122 -8.93 2.48 4.28
C ALA A 122 -8.31 1.37 5.12
N VAL A 123 -7.10 1.59 5.63
CA VAL A 123 -6.36 0.61 6.45
C VAL A 123 -5.80 1.27 7.70
N GLY A 124 -5.59 0.48 8.75
CA GLY A 124 -4.78 0.87 9.90
C GLY A 124 -3.39 0.25 9.82
N ILE A 125 -2.38 0.92 10.37
CA ILE A 125 -1.02 0.38 10.47
C ILE A 125 -0.58 0.37 11.94
N ARG A 126 -0.02 -0.75 12.37
CA ARG A 126 0.78 -0.82 13.60
C ARG A 126 2.24 -0.82 13.22
N SER A 127 2.95 0.24 13.60
CA SER A 127 4.37 0.46 13.25
C SER A 127 5.38 -0.22 14.20
N THR A 128 4.94 -1.17 15.03
CA THR A 128 5.84 -1.99 15.88
C THR A 128 6.61 -2.99 15.04
N THR A 129 7.59 -3.71 15.60
CA THR A 129 8.28 -4.82 14.91
C THR A 129 7.74 -6.17 15.40
N PRO A 130 7.17 -7.04 14.54
CA PRO A 130 6.88 -6.80 13.13
C PRO A 130 5.73 -5.80 12.93
N ASN A 131 5.76 -5.06 11.82
CA ASN A 131 4.71 -4.12 11.46
C ASN A 131 3.53 -4.85 10.85
N SER A 132 2.32 -4.37 11.11
CA SER A 132 1.08 -5.04 10.72
C SER A 132 0.02 -4.07 10.23
N THR A 133 -0.94 -4.58 9.47
CA THR A 133 -2.03 -3.78 8.89
C THR A 133 -3.35 -4.56 8.84
N TRP A 134 -4.47 -3.84 8.75
CA TRP A 134 -5.82 -4.37 8.69
C TRP A 134 -6.75 -3.36 7.98
N LEU A 135 -7.89 -3.83 7.48
CA LEU A 135 -8.96 -2.97 6.96
C LEU A 135 -9.70 -2.28 8.10
N LEU A 136 -9.94 -0.98 7.94
CA LEU A 136 -10.76 -0.19 8.86
C LEU A 136 -12.27 -0.47 8.66
N PRO A 137 -13.08 -0.31 9.72
CA PRO A 137 -14.52 -0.57 9.68
C PRO A 137 -15.33 0.41 8.83
#